data_AF-A0AAV8WTB9-F1
#
_entry.id   AF-A0AAV8WTB9-F1
#
_cell.length_a   1.000
_cell.length_b   1.000
_cell.length_c   1.000
_cell.angle_alpha   90.00
_cell.angle_beta   90.00
_cell.angle_gamma   90.00
#
_symmetry.space_group_name_H-M   'P 1'
#
loop_
_entity.id
_entity.type
_entity.pdbx_description
1 polymer ?
#
loop_
_entity_poly.entity_id
_entity_poly.type
_entity_poly.pdbx_seq_one_letter_code
_entity_poly.pdbx_strand_id
1 'polypeptide(L)'
;MKTLRIVYSYKRKTNRGSWSQADMAKALEAVRTNEMGWLKASQIYNVPTATLRCRGNNKNKIATNTKKHLGRFKPVLNDEVGAAVVKHILDLQSRFFGLTTMDVRKLSYNIAEKNENQAPF
;
A
#
# COMPACT_ATOMS: atom_id res chain seq x y z
N MET A 1 4.00 35.17 -12.78
CA MET A 1 3.00 34.13 -12.47
C MET A 1 3.35 33.49 -11.14
N LYS A 2 2.56 33.72 -10.09
CA LYS A 2 2.80 33.12 -8.76
C LYS A 2 2.13 31.74 -8.73
N THR A 3 2.93 30.69 -8.60
CA THR A 3 2.46 29.31 -8.47
C THR A 3 1.63 29.19 -7.18
N LEU A 4 0.36 28.81 -7.30
CA LEU A 4 -0.51 28.54 -6.14
C LEU A 4 0.12 27.40 -5.33
N ARG A 5 0.59 27.71 -4.12
CA ARG A 5 1.20 26.75 -3.20
C ARG A 5 0.09 25.90 -2.56
N ILE A 6 -0.28 24.82 -3.24
CA ILE A 6 -1.18 23.81 -2.71
C ILE A 6 -0.52 23.18 -1.45
N VAL A 7 -1.24 23.16 -0.33
CA VAL A 7 -0.78 22.70 1.01
C VAL A 7 -0.39 21.21 1.04
N TYR A 8 -0.63 20.46 -0.05
CA TYR A 8 -0.37 19.02 -0.18
C TYR A 8 1.07 18.66 -0.62
N SER A 9 2.09 19.45 -0.27
CA SER A 9 3.48 19.20 -0.68
C SER A 9 4.31 18.41 0.34
N TYR A 10 3.71 17.42 1.02
CA TYR A 10 4.46 16.60 1.98
C TYR A 10 5.56 15.79 1.27
N LYS A 11 6.81 16.19 1.49
CA LYS A 11 7.99 15.38 1.13
C LYS A 11 8.31 14.43 2.26
N ARG A 12 8.32 13.14 1.96
CA ARG A 12 8.64 12.09 2.95
C ARG A 12 10.08 12.25 3.42
N LYS A 13 10.29 12.21 4.74
CA LYS A 13 11.60 12.39 5.36
C LYS A 13 12.51 11.14 5.30
N THR A 14 11.94 9.95 5.14
CA THR A 14 12.68 8.68 5.21
C THR A 14 12.56 7.88 3.92
N ASN A 15 13.61 7.11 3.60
CA ASN A 15 13.65 6.19 2.45
C ASN A 15 13.22 4.75 2.84
N ARG A 16 12.63 4.56 4.03
CA ARG A 16 12.22 3.22 4.51
C ARG A 16 11.23 2.58 3.55
N GLY A 17 11.51 1.37 3.06
CA GLY A 17 10.61 0.67 2.13
C GLY A 17 10.74 1.10 0.66
N SER A 18 11.84 1.77 0.30
CA SER A 18 12.16 2.15 -1.09
C SER A 18 12.43 0.96 -2.02
N TRP A 19 12.84 -0.20 -1.49
CA TRP A 19 13.09 -1.43 -2.26
C TRP A 19 11.84 -1.87 -3.06
N SER A 20 11.96 -2.45 -4.25
CA SER A 20 10.79 -2.82 -5.07
C SER A 20 10.17 -4.16 -4.67
N GLN A 21 8.86 -4.34 -4.88
CA GLN A 21 8.20 -5.62 -4.58
C GLN A 21 8.70 -6.77 -5.45
N ALA A 22 9.04 -6.47 -6.71
CA ALA A 22 9.60 -7.42 -7.65
C ALA A 22 11.00 -7.90 -7.20
N ASP A 23 11.85 -6.98 -6.75
CA ASP A 23 13.20 -7.32 -6.27
C ASP A 23 13.13 -8.16 -4.98
N MET A 24 12.21 -7.85 -4.08
CA MET A 24 11.96 -8.67 -2.89
C MET A 24 11.44 -10.06 -3.25
N ALA A 25 10.63 -10.18 -4.32
CA ALA A 25 10.15 -11.48 -4.80
C ALA A 25 11.31 -12.35 -5.28
N LYS A 26 12.15 -11.80 -6.17
CA LYS A 26 13.34 -12.47 -6.72
C LYS A 26 14.34 -12.84 -5.63
N ALA A 27 14.56 -11.95 -4.65
CA ALA A 27 15.44 -12.23 -3.52
C ALA A 27 14.91 -13.37 -2.63
N LEU A 28 13.59 -13.44 -2.41
CA LEU A 28 12.98 -14.54 -1.65
C LEU A 28 13.05 -15.86 -2.41
N GLU A 29 12.85 -15.84 -3.73
CA GLU A 29 12.95 -17.02 -4.58
C GLU A 29 14.37 -17.59 -4.58
N ALA A 30 15.39 -16.77 -4.85
CA ALA A 30 16.79 -17.18 -4.85
C ALA A 30 17.29 -17.74 -3.51
N VAL A 31 16.72 -17.26 -2.39
CA VAL A 31 17.02 -17.80 -1.06
C VAL A 31 16.26 -19.11 -0.81
N ARG A 32 15.02 -19.25 -1.29
CA ARG A 32 14.23 -20.47 -1.14
C ARG A 32 14.76 -21.61 -2.00
N THR A 33 15.26 -21.33 -3.19
CA THR A 33 15.92 -22.32 -4.07
C THR A 33 17.34 -22.65 -3.62
N ASN A 34 17.84 -22.05 -2.54
CA ASN A 34 19.21 -22.14 -2.04
C ASN A 34 20.30 -21.76 -3.06
N GLU A 35 19.96 -21.02 -4.12
CA GLU A 35 20.94 -20.50 -5.08
C GLU A 35 21.86 -19.46 -4.46
N MET A 36 21.34 -18.67 -3.50
CA MET A 36 22.08 -17.58 -2.87
C MET A 36 21.82 -17.48 -1.37
N GLY A 37 22.87 -17.16 -0.62
CA GLY A 37 22.74 -16.79 0.79
C GLY A 37 22.08 -15.42 0.98
N TRP A 38 21.52 -15.19 2.17
CA TRP A 38 20.77 -13.98 2.53
C TRP A 38 21.50 -12.66 2.24
N LEU A 39 22.81 -12.60 2.51
CA LEU A 39 23.62 -11.40 2.28
C LEU A 39 23.82 -11.13 0.79
N LYS A 40 24.12 -12.18 0.02
CA LYS A 40 24.36 -12.10 -1.42
C LYS A 40 23.09 -11.69 -2.18
N ALA A 41 21.96 -12.30 -1.84
CA ALA A 41 20.67 -11.92 -2.42
C ALA A 41 20.30 -10.46 -2.09
N SER A 42 20.56 -10.01 -0.87
CA SER A 42 20.32 -8.63 -0.45
C SER A 42 21.12 -7.61 -1.27
N GLN A 43 22.40 -7.89 -1.55
CA GLN A 43 23.26 -7.00 -2.33
C GLN A 43 22.85 -6.96 -3.80
N ILE A 44 22.56 -8.13 -4.40
CA ILE A 44 22.20 -8.24 -5.82
C ILE A 44 20.87 -7.53 -6.12
N TYR A 45 19.86 -7.77 -5.27
CA TYR A 45 18.52 -7.23 -5.48
C TYR A 45 18.29 -5.89 -4.74
N ASN A 46 19.32 -5.31 -4.13
CA ASN A 46 19.26 -4.06 -3.38
C ASN A 46 18.10 -4.01 -2.36
N VAL A 47 17.86 -5.12 -1.67
CA VAL A 47 16.83 -5.25 -0.62
C VAL A 47 17.48 -5.34 0.75
N PRO A 48 16.94 -4.74 1.82
CA PRO A 48 17.55 -4.83 3.15
C PRO A 48 17.58 -6.27 3.71
N THR A 49 18.76 -6.76 4.11
CA THR A 49 18.98 -8.11 4.67
C THR A 49 18.01 -8.47 5.79
N ALA A 50 17.82 -7.58 6.77
CA ALA A 50 16.93 -7.81 7.90
C ALA A 50 15.46 -7.94 7.45
N THR A 51 15.04 -7.16 6.45
CA THR A 51 13.68 -7.24 5.90
C THR A 51 13.48 -8.54 5.13
N LEU A 52 14.47 -8.94 4.34
CA LEU A 52 14.46 -10.20 3.60
C LEU A 52 14.36 -11.41 4.56
N ARG A 53 15.18 -11.46 5.61
CA ARG A 53 15.12 -12.49 6.65
C ARG A 53 13.79 -12.55 7.38
N CYS A 54 13.24 -11.40 7.79
CA CYS A 54 11.94 -11.36 8.47
C CYS A 54 10.81 -11.89 7.59
N ARG A 55 10.83 -11.58 6.29
CA ARG A 55 9.84 -12.05 5.31
C ARG A 55 10.02 -13.52 4.97
N GLY A 56 11.25 -13.98 4.76
CA GLY A 56 11.55 -15.39 4.46
C GLY A 56 11.18 -16.33 5.62
N ASN A 57 11.41 -15.90 6.86
CA ASN A 57 11.06 -16.65 8.06
C ASN A 57 9.59 -16.47 8.50
N ASN A 58 8.75 -15.81 7.69
CA ASN A 58 7.34 -15.54 7.99
C ASN A 58 7.09 -14.90 9.39
N LYS A 59 8.04 -14.13 9.92
CA LYS A 59 7.93 -13.50 11.26
C LYS A 59 6.94 -12.33 11.29
N ASN A 60 6.47 -11.88 10.13
CA ASN A 60 5.58 -10.72 10.00
C ASN A 60 4.13 -11.17 9.77
N LYS A 61 3.21 -10.73 10.63
CA LYS A 61 1.78 -11.02 10.53
C LYS A 61 1.07 -10.25 9.41
N ILE A 62 1.60 -9.09 9.01
CA ILE A 62 0.88 -8.14 8.15
C ILE A 62 1.51 -8.06 6.76
N ALA A 63 2.83 -7.92 6.67
CA ALA A 63 3.54 -7.76 5.41
C ALA A 63 4.21 -9.09 5.02
N THR A 64 3.41 -10.02 4.49
CA THR A 64 3.89 -11.34 4.03
C THR A 64 4.42 -11.27 2.60
N ASN A 65 5.37 -12.15 2.29
CA ASN A 65 6.00 -12.29 0.97
C ASN A 65 6.47 -10.94 0.39
N THR A 66 5.77 -10.44 -0.63
CA THR A 66 6.12 -9.25 -1.42
C THR A 66 5.24 -8.04 -1.11
N LYS A 67 4.12 -8.22 -0.39
CA LYS A 67 3.20 -7.12 -0.08
C LYS A 67 3.89 -6.11 0.84
N LYS A 68 3.93 -4.85 0.40
CA LYS A 68 4.44 -3.73 1.19
C LYS A 68 3.32 -3.24 2.09
N HIS A 69 3.64 -3.10 3.36
CA HIS A 69 2.79 -2.42 4.31
C HIS A 69 3.68 -1.56 5.20
N LEU A 70 3.25 -0.33 5.45
CA LEU A 70 3.98 0.62 6.26
C LEU A 70 3.02 1.32 7.22
N GLY A 71 3.45 1.44 8.47
CA GLY A 71 2.66 2.06 9.52
C GLY A 71 1.69 1.09 10.17
N ARG A 72 0.75 1.65 10.93
CA ARG A 72 -0.26 0.92 11.69
C ARG A 72 -1.61 0.83 10.97
N PHE A 73 -1.96 1.88 10.22
CA PHE A 73 -3.29 2.02 9.64
C PHE A 73 -3.51 1.03 8.49
N LYS A 74 -4.70 0.43 8.48
CA LYS A 74 -5.17 -0.47 7.43
C LYS A 74 -6.39 0.16 6.75
N PRO A 75 -6.59 -0.11 5.45
CA PRO A 75 -7.84 0.28 4.80
C PRO A 75 -9.01 -0.40 5.51
N VAL A 76 -10.03 0.38 5.87
CA VAL A 76 -11.27 -0.12 6.50
C VAL A 76 -12.16 -0.79 5.47
N LEU A 77 -12.19 -0.25 4.25
CA LEU A 77 -12.91 -0.85 3.13
C LEU A 77 -12.12 -2.03 2.57
N ASN A 78 -12.82 -3.13 2.27
CA ASN A 78 -12.25 -4.25 1.53
C ASN A 78 -11.81 -3.79 0.13
N ASP A 79 -10.81 -4.46 -0.45
CA ASP A 79 -10.22 -4.09 -1.75
C ASP A 79 -11.29 -4.09 -2.86
N GLU A 80 -12.22 -5.04 -2.83
CA GLU A 80 -13.34 -5.14 -3.77
C GLU A 80 -14.31 -3.96 -3.68
N VAL A 81 -14.70 -3.60 -2.45
CA VAL A 81 -15.60 -2.47 -2.19
C VAL A 81 -14.93 -1.16 -2.60
N GLY A 82 -13.64 -1.00 -2.28
CA GLY A 82 -12.85 0.16 -2.69
C GLY A 82 -12.82 0.31 -4.22
N ALA A 83 -12.63 -0.79 -4.96
CA ALA A 83 -12.64 -0.77 -6.43
C ALA A 83 -14.01 -0.37 -7.00
N ALA A 84 -15.11 -0.85 -6.40
CA ALA A 84 -16.46 -0.47 -6.80
C ALA A 84 -16.73 1.02 -6.59
N VAL A 85 -16.28 1.60 -5.47
CA VAL A 85 -16.39 3.04 -5.19
C VAL A 85 -15.61 3.86 -6.21
N VAL A 86 -14.38 3.46 -6.53
CA VAL A 86 -13.56 4.15 -7.55
C VAL A 86 -14.25 4.11 -8.91
N LYS A 87 -14.78 2.95 -9.31
CA LYS A 87 -15.54 2.82 -10.56
C LYS A 87 -16.75 3.76 -10.59
N HIS A 88 -17.48 3.86 -9.49
CA HIS A 88 -18.64 4.74 -9.37
C HIS A 88 -18.26 6.22 -9.47
N ILE A 89 -17.17 6.64 -8.82
CA ILE A 89 -16.66 8.02 -8.90
C ILE A 89 -16.29 8.38 -10.34
N LEU A 90 -15.63 7.46 -11.06
CA LEU A 90 -15.25 7.68 -12.46
C LEU A 90 -16.47 7.75 -13.39
N ASP A 91 -17.48 6.92 -13.17
CA ASP A 91 -18.75 6.97 -13.92
C ASP A 91 -19.48 8.30 -13.68
N LEU A 92 -19.60 8.75 -12.43
CA LEU A 92 -20.21 10.04 -12.10
C LEU A 92 -19.46 11.21 -12.74
N GLN A 93 -18.11 11.17 -12.69
CA GLN A 93 -17.27 12.16 -13.34
C GLN A 93 -17.51 12.20 -14.86
N SER A 94 -17.67 11.04 -15.51
CA SER A 94 -17.94 10.97 -16.96
C SER A 94 -19.27 11.60 -17.37
N ARG A 95 -20.25 11.61 -16.44
CA ARG A 95 -21.58 12.21 -16.62
C ARG A 95 -21.63 13.68 -16.15
N PHE A 96 -20.47 14.30 -15.97
CA PHE A 96 -20.29 15.68 -15.46
C PHE A 96 -20.78 15.91 -14.02
N PHE A 97 -20.95 14.85 -13.24
CA PHE A 97 -21.20 14.92 -11.79
C PHE A 97 -19.89 14.69 -11.02
N GLY A 98 -19.07 15.73 -10.90
CA GLY A 98 -17.87 15.68 -10.09
C GLY A 98 -18.19 15.65 -8.59
N LEU A 99 -17.67 14.64 -7.86
CA LEU A 99 -17.78 14.57 -6.41
C LEU A 99 -16.67 15.40 -5.74
N THR A 100 -17.02 16.14 -4.68
CA THR A 100 -16.02 16.79 -3.85
C THR A 100 -15.33 15.80 -2.92
N THR A 101 -14.18 16.17 -2.37
CA THR A 101 -13.48 15.34 -1.37
C THR A 101 -14.34 15.05 -0.14
N MET A 102 -15.26 15.96 0.22
CA MET A 102 -16.19 15.76 1.33
C MET A 102 -17.25 14.73 0.99
N ASP A 103 -17.76 14.73 -0.24
CA ASP A 103 -18.77 13.75 -0.67
C ASP A 103 -18.17 12.35 -0.74
N VAL A 104 -16.94 12.21 -1.23
CA VAL A 104 -16.23 10.91 -1.24
C VAL A 104 -16.02 10.38 0.18
N ARG A 105 -15.67 11.25 1.14
CA ARG A 105 -15.53 10.86 2.55
C ARG A 105 -16.87 10.42 3.15
N LYS A 106 -17.95 11.18 2.94
CA LYS A 106 -19.30 10.82 3.40
C LYS A 106 -19.76 9.49 2.80
N LEU A 107 -19.55 9.30 1.49
CA LEU A 107 -19.86 8.05 0.81
C LEU A 107 -19.08 6.87 1.42
N SER A 108 -17.78 7.04 1.63
CA SER A 108 -16.92 6.00 2.22
C SER A 108 -17.36 5.65 3.65
N TYR A 109 -17.76 6.65 4.45
CA TYR A 109 -18.28 6.47 5.79
C TYR A 109 -19.59 5.67 5.78
N ASN A 110 -20.57 6.09 4.97
CA ASN A 110 -21.86 5.42 4.85
C ASN A 110 -21.72 3.96 4.38
N ILE A 111 -20.78 3.68 3.46
CA ILE A 111 -20.49 2.32 3.01
C ILE A 111 -19.86 1.49 4.12
N ALA A 112 -18.93 2.06 4.90
CA ALA A 112 -18.32 1.37 6.03
C ALA A 112 -19.36 1.02 7.10
N GLU A 113 -20.26 1.96 7.43
CA GLU A 113 -21.36 1.75 8.38
C GLU A 113 -22.30 0.62 7.93
N LYS A 114 -22.71 0.63 6.66
CA LYS A 114 -23.61 -0.39 6.09
C LYS A 114 -23.00 -1.79 6.01
N ASN A 115 -21.68 -1.90 5.86
CA ASN A 115 -21.01 -3.19 5.73
C ASN A 115 -20.74 -3.86 7.08
N GLU A 116 -21.23 -3.31 8.21
CA GLU A 116 -21.05 -3.80 9.59
C GLU A 116 -19.59 -4.10 9.99
N ASN A 117 -18.63 -3.67 9.17
CA ASN A 117 -17.23 -3.98 9.33
C ASN A 117 -16.58 -2.91 10.21
N GLN A 118 -16.57 -3.22 11.52
CA GLN A 118 -15.75 -2.63 12.59
C GLN A 118 -15.14 -1.27 12.23
N ALA A 119 -15.96 -0.23 12.35
CA ALA A 119 -15.48 1.13 12.55
C ALA A 119 -14.59 1.16 13.82
N PRO A 120 -13.29 1.47 13.72
CA PRO A 120 -12.42 1.59 14.90
C PRO A 120 -12.41 3.04 15.45
N PHE A 121 -13.47 3.81 15.20
CA PHE A 121 -13.61 5.18 15.70
C PHE A 121 -14.36 5.18 17.04
#